data_AF-A0A497K5T7-F1
#
_entry.id   AF-A0A497K5T7-F1
#
_cell.length_a   1.000
_cell.length_b   1.000
_cell.length_c   1.000
_cell.angle_alpha   90.00
_cell.angle_beta   90.00
_cell.angle_gamma   90.00
#
_symmetry.space_group_name_H-M   'P 1'
#
loop_
_entity.id
_entity.type
_entity.pdbx_description
1 polymer ?
#
loop_
_entity_poly.entity_id
_entity_poly.type
_entity_poly.pdbx_seq_one_letter_code
_entity_poly.pdbx_strand_id
1 'polypeptide(L)'
;MAWWKESFEKINSELELVRKKKEALENLLNSGRISQSTYEYYSKELEEAENDIENRRKALIEKVNLRMKNLEKQLQVLEMLFADVEISHAVGELDDETYTRQRDTLAAGLDFAKKELDSLKEFTFNLETPSVEQASEQVVVEAEEQAAEVTAEGAVEEQVEERLSTEGVETIETPQEEMPQEQPSETVEQPETSVEGITFQTAKGESEGTEEHVETQD
;
A
#
# COMPACT_ATOMS: atom_id res chain seq x y z
N MET A 1 -0.46 14.39 0.45
CA MET A 1 -1.28 13.21 0.12
C MET A 1 -0.96 12.08 1.09
N ALA A 2 -1.66 10.95 1.06
CA ALA A 2 -1.28 9.79 1.88
C ALA A 2 -0.12 9.03 1.22
N TRP A 3 0.88 8.63 2.02
CA TRP A 3 2.15 8.07 1.53
C TRP A 3 2.00 6.84 0.60
N TRP A 4 0.94 6.05 0.80
CA TRP A 4 0.64 4.87 0.00
C TRP A 4 0.10 5.20 -1.40
N LYS A 5 -0.62 6.32 -1.56
CA LYS A 5 -1.08 6.82 -2.88
C LYS A 5 0.12 7.21 -3.74
N GLU A 6 1.00 8.06 -3.19
CA GLU A 6 2.24 8.50 -3.85
C GLU A 6 3.16 7.32 -4.20
N SER A 7 3.28 6.34 -3.30
CA SER A 7 4.06 5.12 -3.56
C SER A 7 3.47 4.30 -4.71
N PHE A 8 2.14 4.19 -4.79
CA PHE A 8 1.44 3.47 -5.86
C PHE A 8 1.52 4.18 -7.21
N GLU A 9 1.27 5.50 -7.24
CA GLU A 9 1.40 6.33 -8.44
C GLU A 9 2.81 6.21 -9.04
N LYS A 10 3.85 6.24 -8.18
CA LYS A 10 5.23 6.02 -8.60
C LYS A 10 5.44 4.62 -9.19
N ILE A 11 5.03 3.56 -8.50
CA ILE A 11 5.14 2.17 -8.97
C ILE A 11 4.46 1.99 -10.33
N ASN A 12 3.25 2.53 -10.50
CA ASN A 12 2.51 2.45 -11.76
C ASN A 12 3.21 3.22 -12.89
N SER A 13 3.74 4.42 -12.60
CA SER A 13 4.51 5.21 -13.58
C SER A 13 5.80 4.52 -14.04
N GLU A 14 6.46 3.79 -13.16
CA GLU A 14 7.66 3.00 -13.49
C GLU A 14 7.31 1.76 -14.32
N LEU A 15 6.21 1.06 -14.00
CA LEU A 15 5.73 -0.09 -14.77
C LEU A 15 5.37 0.30 -16.20
N GLU A 16 4.66 1.40 -16.37
CA GLU A 16 4.30 1.95 -17.68
C GLU A 16 5.52 2.40 -18.50
N LEU A 17 6.57 2.90 -17.84
CA LEU A 17 7.84 3.20 -18.50
C LEU A 17 8.56 1.91 -18.95
N VAL A 18 8.52 0.83 -18.17
CA VAL A 18 9.10 -0.46 -18.55
C VAL A 18 8.34 -1.08 -19.73
N ARG A 19 6.99 -1.05 -19.72
CA ARG A 19 6.18 -1.47 -20.89
C ARG A 19 6.55 -0.75 -22.17
N LYS A 20 6.59 0.59 -22.13
CA LYS A 20 6.97 1.41 -23.30
C LYS A 20 8.39 1.13 -23.78
N LYS A 21 9.32 0.80 -22.86
CA LYS A 21 10.68 0.36 -23.24
C LYS A 21 10.68 -1.03 -23.90
N LYS A 22 9.88 -1.99 -23.42
CA LYS A 22 9.75 -3.32 -24.04
C LYS A 22 9.18 -3.21 -25.46
N GLU A 23 8.09 -2.46 -25.65
CA GLU A 23 7.50 -2.18 -26.97
C GLU A 23 8.49 -1.48 -27.92
N ALA A 24 9.22 -0.47 -27.44
CA ALA A 24 10.24 0.21 -28.23
C ALA A 24 11.40 -0.72 -28.62
N LEU A 25 11.81 -1.63 -27.72
CA LEU A 25 12.87 -2.61 -27.95
C LEU A 25 12.46 -3.66 -29.00
N GLU A 26 11.21 -4.14 -28.94
CA GLU A 26 10.62 -5.04 -29.93
C GLU A 26 10.53 -4.37 -31.31
N ASN A 27 10.06 -3.12 -31.37
CA ASN A 27 10.03 -2.34 -32.61
C ASN A 27 11.44 -2.12 -33.21
N LEU A 28 12.47 -1.96 -32.38
CA LEU A 28 13.86 -1.87 -32.85
C LEU A 28 14.40 -3.20 -33.42
N LEU A 29 13.99 -4.34 -32.85
CA LEU A 29 14.31 -5.66 -33.38
C LEU A 29 13.59 -5.90 -34.72
N ASN A 30 12.27 -5.67 -34.76
CA ASN A 30 11.43 -5.87 -35.94
C ASN A 30 11.84 -4.98 -37.13
N SER A 31 12.36 -3.78 -36.86
CA SER A 31 12.94 -2.88 -37.88
C SER A 31 14.40 -3.20 -38.26
N GLY A 32 14.98 -4.27 -37.71
CA GLY A 32 16.37 -4.70 -37.98
C GLY A 32 17.43 -3.72 -37.50
N ARG A 33 17.08 -2.77 -36.61
CA ARG A 33 17.98 -1.72 -36.12
C ARG A 33 18.89 -2.17 -34.99
N ILE A 34 18.54 -3.27 -34.31
CA ILE A 34 19.36 -3.97 -33.32
C ILE A 34 19.46 -5.45 -33.68
N SER A 35 20.47 -6.13 -33.16
CA SER A 35 20.61 -7.57 -33.30
C SER A 35 19.79 -8.33 -32.24
N GLN A 36 19.47 -9.60 -32.52
CA GLN A 36 18.79 -10.49 -31.58
C GLN A 36 19.49 -10.57 -30.22
N SER A 37 20.83 -10.67 -30.18
CA SER A 37 21.58 -10.73 -28.91
C SER A 37 21.53 -9.40 -28.15
N THR A 38 21.40 -8.27 -28.85
CA THR A 38 21.18 -6.95 -28.22
C THR A 38 19.77 -6.84 -27.64
N TYR A 39 18.77 -7.37 -28.35
CA TYR A 39 17.39 -7.46 -27.86
C TYR A 39 17.33 -8.31 -26.58
N GLU A 40 17.90 -9.52 -26.59
CA GLU A 40 17.89 -10.45 -25.46
C GLU A 40 18.53 -9.84 -24.20
N TYR A 41 19.67 -9.16 -24.35
CA TYR A 41 20.33 -8.45 -23.27
C TYR A 41 19.40 -7.42 -22.61
N TYR A 42 18.84 -6.48 -23.39
CA TYR A 42 17.97 -5.43 -22.84
C TYR A 42 16.60 -5.97 -22.40
N SER A 43 16.09 -7.04 -23.00
CA SER A 43 14.84 -7.68 -22.59
C SER A 43 14.98 -8.26 -21.19
N LYS A 44 16.10 -8.94 -20.90
CA LYS A 44 16.41 -9.46 -19.57
C LYS A 44 16.50 -8.36 -18.51
N GLU A 45 17.23 -7.28 -18.80
CA GLU A 45 17.33 -6.10 -17.91
C GLU A 45 15.96 -5.46 -17.63
N LEU A 46 15.06 -5.42 -18.62
CA LEU A 46 13.69 -4.90 -18.47
C LEU A 46 12.77 -5.87 -17.72
N GLU A 47 13.00 -7.18 -17.80
CA GLU A 47 12.29 -8.20 -17.03
C GLU A 47 12.72 -8.21 -15.56
N GLU A 48 14.02 -8.07 -15.28
CA GLU A 48 14.53 -7.87 -13.91
C GLU A 48 13.96 -6.59 -13.29
N ALA A 49 13.94 -5.47 -14.04
CA ALA A 49 13.33 -4.22 -13.60
C ALA A 49 11.81 -4.34 -13.35
N GLU A 50 11.08 -5.10 -14.17
CA GLU A 50 9.64 -5.37 -13.96
C GLU A 50 9.40 -6.18 -12.69
N ASN A 51 10.18 -7.25 -12.48
CA ASN A 51 10.14 -8.05 -11.25
C ASN A 51 10.42 -7.20 -10.00
N ASP A 52 11.40 -6.29 -10.05
CA ASP A 52 11.70 -5.36 -8.95
C ASP A 52 10.59 -4.32 -8.70
N ILE A 53 9.83 -3.92 -9.72
CA ILE A 53 8.64 -3.08 -9.57
C ILE A 53 7.52 -3.89 -8.88
N GLU A 54 7.25 -5.12 -9.33
CA GLU A 54 6.22 -5.99 -8.76
C GLU A 54 6.55 -6.42 -7.31
N ASN A 55 7.82 -6.64 -6.98
CA ASN A 55 8.23 -6.91 -5.60
C ASN A 55 8.01 -5.69 -4.68
N ARG A 56 8.24 -4.47 -5.18
CA ARG A 56 7.89 -3.23 -4.46
C ARG A 56 6.37 -3.04 -4.33
N ARG A 57 5.58 -3.45 -5.31
CA ARG A 57 4.11 -3.47 -5.23
C ARG A 57 3.60 -4.42 -4.15
N LYS A 58 4.12 -5.65 -4.09
CA LYS A 58 3.80 -6.62 -3.01
C LYS A 58 4.16 -6.08 -1.63
N ALA A 59 5.36 -5.51 -1.46
CA ALA A 59 5.78 -4.90 -0.20
C ALA A 59 4.88 -3.69 0.21
N LEU A 60 4.37 -2.93 -0.75
CA LEU A 60 3.38 -1.86 -0.50
C LEU A 60 2.06 -2.44 0.01
N ILE A 61 1.53 -3.49 -0.61
CA ILE A 61 0.31 -4.21 -0.18
C ILE A 61 0.47 -4.72 1.25
N GLU A 62 1.57 -5.41 1.55
CA GLU A 62 1.86 -5.93 2.90
C GLU A 62 1.91 -4.81 3.95
N LYS A 63 2.59 -3.70 3.65
CA LYS A 63 2.70 -2.55 4.55
C LYS A 63 1.37 -1.84 4.78
N VAL A 64 0.52 -1.76 3.75
CA VAL A 64 -0.85 -1.24 3.88
C VAL A 64 -1.73 -2.18 4.71
N ASN A 65 -1.67 -3.49 4.46
CA ASN A 65 -2.37 -4.50 5.26
C ASN A 65 -1.95 -4.47 6.74
N LEU A 66 -0.67 -4.22 7.04
CA LEU A 66 -0.19 -4.01 8.41
C LEU A 66 -0.76 -2.72 9.03
N ARG A 67 -0.85 -1.62 8.27
CA ARG A 67 -1.47 -0.36 8.74
C ARG A 67 -2.96 -0.54 9.03
N MET A 68 -3.70 -1.28 8.19
CA MET A 68 -5.11 -1.60 8.44
C MET A 68 -5.29 -2.38 9.74
N LYS A 69 -4.55 -3.48 9.93
CA LYS A 69 -4.57 -4.28 11.17
C LYS A 69 -4.20 -3.46 12.42
N ASN A 70 -3.36 -2.43 12.28
CA ASN A 70 -3.05 -1.51 13.36
C ASN A 70 -4.20 -0.53 13.65
N LEU A 71 -4.86 0.01 12.61
CA LEU A 71 -6.04 0.87 12.75
C LEU A 71 -7.21 0.13 13.41
N GLU A 72 -7.45 -1.12 13.07
CA GLU A 72 -8.47 -1.98 13.70
C GLU A 72 -8.23 -2.13 15.21
N LYS A 73 -6.97 -2.36 15.62
CA LYS A 73 -6.60 -2.38 17.04
C LYS A 73 -6.76 -1.01 17.71
N GLN A 74 -6.43 0.07 17.01
CA GLN A 74 -6.61 1.43 17.53
C GLN A 74 -8.10 1.76 17.72
N LEU A 75 -8.98 1.32 16.82
CA LEU A 75 -10.43 1.43 16.96
C LEU A 75 -10.94 0.65 18.17
N GLN A 76 -10.52 -0.61 18.36
CA GLN A 76 -10.91 -1.39 19.54
C GLN A 76 -10.51 -0.72 20.87
N VAL A 77 -9.32 -0.11 20.93
CA VAL A 77 -8.88 0.64 22.12
C VAL A 77 -9.69 1.92 22.32
N LEU A 78 -9.98 2.66 21.24
CA LEU A 78 -10.85 3.85 21.29
C LEU A 78 -12.27 3.51 21.74
N GLU A 79 -12.85 2.41 21.27
CA GLU A 79 -14.18 1.93 21.66
C GLU A 79 -14.21 1.49 23.14
N MET A 80 -13.17 0.82 23.62
CA MET A 80 -13.03 0.47 25.04
C MET A 80 -12.93 1.72 25.93
N LEU A 81 -12.14 2.71 25.53
CA LEU A 81 -12.01 3.99 26.25
C LEU A 81 -13.29 4.83 26.17
N PHE A 82 -14.04 4.74 25.07
CA PHE A 82 -15.36 5.37 24.96
C PHE A 82 -16.34 4.76 25.97
N ALA A 83 -16.38 3.43 26.08
CA ALA A 83 -17.21 2.74 27.09
C ALA A 83 -16.83 3.11 28.54
N ASP A 84 -15.53 3.27 28.82
CA ASP A 84 -15.02 3.70 30.14
C ASP A 84 -15.51 5.12 30.50
N VAL A 85 -15.46 6.06 29.55
CA VAL A 85 -15.97 7.43 29.72
C VAL A 85 -17.48 7.47 29.92
N GLU A 86 -18.24 6.68 29.14
CA GLU A 86 -19.70 6.56 29.29
C GLU A 86 -20.09 5.97 30.66
N ILE A 87 -19.39 4.93 31.14
CA ILE A 87 -19.60 4.36 32.47
C ILE A 87 -19.29 5.38 33.56
N SER A 88 -18.13 6.05 33.48
CA SER A 88 -17.67 7.06 34.45
C SER A 88 -18.65 8.22 34.60
N HIS A 89 -19.23 8.70 33.48
CA HIS A 89 -20.30 9.70 33.51
C HIS A 89 -21.60 9.15 34.11
N ALA A 90 -22.01 7.95 33.73
CA ALA A 90 -23.24 7.31 34.23
C ALA A 90 -23.22 7.02 35.74
N VAL A 91 -22.05 6.78 36.35
CA VAL A 91 -21.90 6.63 37.81
C VAL A 91 -21.68 7.96 38.54
N GLY A 92 -21.55 9.08 37.81
CA GLY A 92 -21.32 10.42 38.37
C GLY A 92 -19.89 10.68 38.84
N GLU A 93 -18.91 9.88 38.39
CA GLU A 93 -17.48 10.14 38.63
C GLU A 93 -16.93 11.24 37.71
N LEU A 94 -17.60 11.49 36.58
CA LEU A 94 -17.24 12.51 35.59
C LEU A 94 -18.31 13.59 35.49
N ASP A 95 -17.90 14.87 35.50
CA ASP A 95 -18.80 16.00 35.28
C ASP A 95 -19.17 16.18 33.79
N ASP A 96 -20.28 16.88 33.52
CA ASP A 96 -20.80 17.08 32.16
C ASP A 96 -19.83 17.78 31.20
N GLU A 97 -19.00 18.73 31.69
CA GLU A 97 -18.05 19.46 30.84
C GLU A 97 -16.89 18.54 30.43
N THR A 98 -16.30 17.84 31.40
CA THR A 98 -15.21 16.89 31.17
C THR A 98 -15.69 15.71 30.31
N TYR A 99 -16.88 15.15 30.60
CA TYR A 99 -17.52 14.12 29.78
C TYR A 99 -17.68 14.60 28.33
N THR A 100 -18.35 15.74 28.13
CA THR A 100 -18.61 16.29 26.79
C THR A 100 -17.32 16.41 25.99
N ARG A 101 -16.26 16.97 26.60
CA ARG A 101 -14.94 17.16 25.98
C ARG A 101 -14.24 15.84 25.65
N GLN A 102 -14.23 14.87 26.57
CA GLN A 102 -13.59 13.57 26.35
C GLN A 102 -14.32 12.80 25.23
N ARG A 103 -15.65 12.72 25.30
CA ARG A 103 -16.52 12.07 24.32
C ARG A 103 -16.40 12.70 22.92
N ASP A 104 -16.31 14.04 22.79
CA ASP A 104 -16.01 14.68 21.50
C ASP A 104 -14.62 14.31 20.95
N THR A 105 -13.60 14.30 21.83
CA THR A 105 -12.22 13.98 21.44
C THR A 105 -12.10 12.54 20.94
N LEU A 106 -12.72 11.60 21.66
CA LEU A 106 -12.76 10.19 21.29
C LEU A 106 -13.56 9.96 20.00
N ALA A 107 -14.74 10.59 19.88
CA ALA A 107 -15.56 10.50 18.68
C ALA A 107 -14.79 10.99 17.44
N ALA A 108 -14.09 12.13 17.51
CA ALA A 108 -13.28 12.65 16.42
C ALA A 108 -12.11 11.71 16.04
N GLY A 109 -11.43 11.12 17.01
CA GLY A 109 -10.36 10.14 16.78
C GLY A 109 -10.86 8.84 16.14
N LEU A 110 -12.03 8.37 16.57
CA LEU A 110 -12.69 7.15 16.09
C LEU A 110 -13.21 7.35 14.65
N ASP A 111 -13.79 8.51 14.35
CA ASP A 111 -14.18 8.94 13.00
C ASP A 111 -12.98 9.03 12.05
N PHE A 112 -11.86 9.60 12.51
CA PHE A 112 -10.63 9.68 11.73
C PHE A 112 -10.07 8.29 11.41
N ALA A 113 -9.96 7.42 12.42
CA ALA A 113 -9.44 6.07 12.26
C ALA A 113 -10.32 5.20 11.34
N LYS A 114 -11.66 5.34 11.40
CA LYS A 114 -12.59 4.69 10.45
C LYS A 114 -12.36 5.17 9.01
N LYS A 115 -12.31 6.49 8.79
CA LYS A 115 -12.08 7.08 7.46
C LYS A 115 -10.74 6.67 6.85
N GLU A 116 -9.67 6.60 7.65
CA GLU A 116 -8.37 6.08 7.17
C GLU A 116 -8.44 4.59 6.83
N LEU A 117 -9.06 3.77 7.69
CA LEU A 117 -9.22 2.34 7.47
C LEU A 117 -10.02 2.03 6.19
N ASP A 118 -11.14 2.71 5.98
CA ASP A 118 -11.98 2.50 4.80
C ASP A 118 -11.28 2.98 3.52
N SER A 119 -10.56 4.11 3.57
CA SER A 119 -9.69 4.56 2.46
C SER A 119 -8.60 3.55 2.08
N LEU A 120 -8.06 2.81 3.06
CA LEU A 120 -7.06 1.76 2.83
C LEU A 120 -7.69 0.48 2.25
N LYS A 121 -8.90 0.10 2.70
CA LYS A 121 -9.64 -1.05 2.15
C LYS A 121 -9.99 -0.84 0.68
N GLU A 122 -10.54 0.33 0.34
CA GLU A 122 -10.80 0.74 -1.04
C GLU A 122 -9.53 0.66 -1.89
N PHE A 123 -8.41 1.16 -1.38
CA PHE A 123 -7.13 1.10 -2.07
C PHE A 123 -6.63 -0.34 -2.28
N THR A 124 -6.68 -1.21 -1.28
CA THR A 124 -6.27 -2.61 -1.46
C THR A 124 -7.16 -3.36 -2.45
N PHE A 125 -8.46 -3.12 -2.44
CA PHE A 125 -9.39 -3.72 -3.41
C PHE A 125 -9.06 -3.32 -4.86
N ASN A 126 -8.76 -2.04 -5.08
CA ASN A 126 -8.32 -1.51 -6.37
C ASN A 126 -6.89 -1.92 -6.76
N LEU A 127 -6.09 -2.45 -5.82
CA LEU A 127 -4.69 -2.86 -6.05
C LEU A 127 -4.53 -4.36 -6.28
N GLU A 128 -5.40 -5.17 -5.68
CA GLU A 128 -5.47 -6.63 -5.86
C GLU A 128 -6.24 -7.02 -7.12
N THR A 129 -7.17 -6.17 -7.58
CA THR A 129 -7.75 -6.30 -8.92
C THR A 129 -6.70 -5.90 -9.97
N PRO A 130 -6.32 -6.78 -10.92
CA PRO A 130 -5.42 -6.39 -12.00
C PRO A 130 -6.18 -5.44 -12.94
N SER A 131 -5.87 -4.14 -12.85
CA SER A 131 -6.48 -3.14 -13.72
C SER A 131 -6.02 -3.37 -15.17
N VAL A 132 -6.90 -3.98 -15.97
CA VAL A 132 -6.75 -4.18 -17.41
C VAL A 132 -7.42 -3.04 -18.21
N GLU A 133 -8.22 -2.18 -17.55
CA GLU A 133 -9.14 -1.26 -18.24
C GLU A 133 -8.92 0.24 -17.95
N GLN A 134 -7.98 0.65 -17.08
CA GLN A 134 -7.68 2.07 -16.84
C GLN A 134 -6.77 2.70 -17.91
N ALA A 135 -7.03 2.38 -19.20
CA ALA A 135 -6.34 2.93 -20.36
C ALA A 135 -7.26 3.31 -21.54
N SER A 136 -8.57 3.01 -21.48
CA SER A 136 -9.49 3.12 -22.63
C SER A 136 -10.57 4.21 -22.53
N GLU A 137 -10.58 5.02 -21.47
CA GLU A 137 -11.68 5.96 -21.17
C GLU A 137 -11.42 7.43 -21.57
N GLN A 138 -10.49 7.69 -22.51
CA GLN A 138 -10.22 9.05 -23.04
C GLN A 138 -10.19 9.14 -24.58
N VAL A 139 -10.84 8.22 -25.31
CA VAL A 139 -10.91 8.26 -26.79
C VAL A 139 -12.36 8.23 -27.34
N VAL A 140 -13.38 8.01 -26.50
CA VAL A 140 -14.79 7.85 -26.94
C VAL A 140 -15.63 9.10 -26.63
N VAL A 141 -15.28 10.23 -27.24
CA VAL A 141 -16.15 11.44 -27.27
C VAL A 141 -16.24 12.09 -28.67
N GLU A 142 -15.57 11.53 -29.69
CA GLU A 142 -15.52 12.12 -31.04
C GLU A 142 -15.73 11.07 -32.14
N ALA A 143 -16.85 10.34 -32.09
CA ALA A 143 -17.27 9.43 -33.17
C ALA A 143 -18.80 9.23 -33.33
N GLU A 144 -19.64 9.88 -32.51
CA GLU A 144 -21.11 9.69 -32.54
C GLU A 144 -21.87 10.83 -33.26
N GLU A 145 -21.32 11.36 -34.36
CA GLU A 145 -22.11 12.18 -35.29
C GLU A 145 -21.60 12.16 -36.74
N GLN A 146 -21.81 11.05 -37.46
CA GLN A 146 -22.16 11.11 -38.89
C GLN A 146 -22.60 9.76 -39.52
N ALA A 147 -23.55 9.87 -40.45
CA ALA A 147 -23.85 8.90 -41.52
C ALA A 147 -24.43 7.52 -41.12
N ALA A 148 -25.59 7.53 -40.47
CA ALA A 148 -26.56 6.45 -40.64
C ALA A 148 -27.42 6.68 -41.90
N GLU A 149 -27.00 6.17 -43.07
CA GLU A 149 -27.94 5.83 -44.17
C GLU A 149 -27.34 4.78 -45.13
N VAL A 150 -28.23 4.05 -45.83
CA VAL A 150 -28.03 3.18 -47.01
C VAL A 150 -27.77 1.68 -46.77
N THR A 151 -28.87 0.98 -46.48
CA THR A 151 -29.48 -0.05 -47.37
C THR A 151 -28.73 -1.37 -47.72
N ALA A 152 -29.14 -2.42 -47.00
CA ALA A 152 -29.69 -3.71 -47.48
C ALA A 152 -28.87 -4.81 -48.20
N GLU A 153 -29.19 -6.05 -47.77
CA GLU A 153 -29.21 -7.36 -48.49
C GLU A 153 -27.91 -8.14 -48.83
N GLY A 154 -28.03 -9.48 -48.72
CA GLY A 154 -27.04 -10.49 -49.14
C GLY A 154 -26.14 -11.00 -47.99
N ALA A 155 -26.39 -12.10 -47.26
CA ALA A 155 -26.69 -13.51 -47.59
C ALA A 155 -25.45 -14.42 -47.78
N VAL A 156 -25.64 -15.69 -47.40
CA VAL A 156 -24.86 -16.95 -47.58
C VAL A 156 -23.49 -17.20 -46.90
N GLU A 157 -23.47 -18.34 -46.17
CA GLU A 157 -22.45 -19.43 -46.07
C GLU A 157 -20.99 -19.09 -45.69
N GLU A 158 -20.13 -19.99 -45.18
CA GLU A 158 -20.10 -21.31 -44.53
C GLU A 158 -18.57 -21.67 -44.48
N GLN A 159 -18.19 -22.78 -43.84
CA GLN A 159 -16.87 -23.45 -43.89
C GLN A 159 -15.85 -22.89 -42.87
N VAL A 160 -15.32 -23.64 -41.88
CA VAL A 160 -14.85 -25.04 -41.72
C VAL A 160 -13.42 -25.28 -42.22
N GLU A 161 -12.48 -25.31 -41.27
CA GLU A 161 -11.33 -26.24 -41.11
C GLU A 161 -10.70 -25.84 -39.74
N GLU A 162 -10.75 -26.61 -38.65
CA GLU A 162 -10.21 -27.96 -38.41
C GLU A 162 -8.80 -28.13 -39.01
N ARG A 163 -7.74 -28.17 -38.15
CA ARG A 163 -6.71 -29.24 -38.09
C ARG A 163 -6.07 -29.33 -36.69
N LEU A 164 -5.92 -30.55 -36.18
CA LEU A 164 -5.11 -30.92 -35.00
C LEU A 164 -3.73 -31.46 -35.40
N SER A 165 -2.72 -31.33 -34.52
CA SER A 165 -1.60 -32.29 -34.30
C SER A 165 -0.73 -31.83 -33.12
N THR A 166 -0.71 -32.55 -31.97
CA THR A 166 0.23 -33.63 -31.56
C THR A 166 1.69 -33.15 -31.41
N GLU A 167 2.35 -33.15 -30.24
CA GLU A 167 2.63 -34.17 -29.19
C GLU A 167 4.11 -34.62 -29.22
N GLY A 168 4.75 -34.76 -28.04
CA GLY A 168 6.16 -35.16 -27.84
C GLY A 168 6.84 -34.26 -26.77
N VAL A 169 7.07 -34.64 -25.49
CA VAL A 169 7.81 -35.81 -24.93
C VAL A 169 9.27 -35.76 -25.42
N GLU A 170 10.36 -35.67 -24.64
CA GLU A 170 10.70 -35.90 -23.22
C GLU A 170 11.92 -34.95 -22.87
N THR A 171 12.58 -34.85 -21.71
CA THR A 171 12.61 -35.63 -20.45
C THR A 171 13.10 -34.80 -19.22
N ILE A 172 13.37 -35.49 -18.12
CA ILE A 172 13.89 -35.11 -16.78
C ILE A 172 15.41 -35.38 -16.67
N GLU A 173 16.17 -34.54 -15.96
CA GLU A 173 17.18 -34.99 -14.97
C GLU A 173 17.76 -33.86 -14.08
N THR A 174 17.57 -34.03 -12.77
CA THR A 174 18.47 -33.66 -11.65
C THR A 174 18.72 -35.00 -10.88
N PRO A 175 19.58 -35.14 -9.83
CA PRO A 175 20.35 -34.13 -9.05
C PRO A 175 21.80 -34.57 -8.69
N GLN A 176 22.49 -33.77 -7.85
CA GLN A 176 23.49 -34.12 -6.78
C GLN A 176 24.21 -32.81 -6.38
N GLU A 177 24.25 -32.31 -5.13
CA GLU A 177 24.54 -32.88 -3.79
C GLU A 177 26.05 -32.99 -3.47
N GLU A 178 26.62 -31.98 -2.77
CA GLU A 178 27.58 -32.22 -1.66
C GLU A 178 27.75 -30.98 -0.75
N MET A 179 27.61 -31.20 0.56
CA MET A 179 28.25 -30.46 1.67
C MET A 179 29.11 -31.50 2.42
N PRO A 180 30.28 -31.17 3.03
CA PRO A 180 30.24 -30.72 4.45
C PRO A 180 31.42 -29.86 4.99
N GLN A 181 31.12 -29.07 6.04
CA GLN A 181 31.92 -28.73 7.26
C GLN A 181 33.38 -28.20 7.16
N GLU A 182 33.85 -27.23 7.96
CA GLU A 182 34.04 -27.30 9.43
C GLU A 182 33.93 -25.94 10.18
N GLN A 183 33.92 -26.02 11.52
CA GLN A 183 33.75 -24.98 12.55
C GLN A 183 35.06 -24.91 13.43
N PRO A 184 35.17 -24.25 14.61
CA PRO A 184 34.43 -23.13 15.24
C PRO A 184 35.35 -22.06 15.92
N SER A 185 34.75 -20.98 16.45
CA SER A 185 35.08 -20.30 17.74
C SER A 185 34.05 -19.17 17.92
N GLU A 186 33.04 -19.28 18.78
CA GLU A 186 33.06 -19.21 20.25
C GLU A 186 33.37 -17.81 20.80
N THR A 187 32.30 -17.09 21.16
CA THR A 187 32.16 -16.38 22.45
C THR A 187 30.68 -16.09 22.68
N VAL A 188 30.20 -16.43 23.88
CA VAL A 188 28.83 -16.19 24.36
C VAL A 188 28.83 -14.95 25.24
N GLU A 189 27.84 -14.07 25.09
CA GLU A 189 27.23 -13.42 26.25
C GLU A 189 25.77 -13.01 25.94
N GLN A 190 24.89 -13.21 26.94
CA GLN A 190 23.46 -12.94 26.88
C GLN A 190 23.12 -11.60 27.56
N PRO A 191 21.92 -11.02 27.32
CA PRO A 191 21.62 -9.66 27.75
C PRO A 191 21.20 -9.58 29.22
N GLU A 192 21.84 -8.69 29.97
CA GLU A 192 21.40 -8.29 31.32
C GLU A 192 20.39 -7.12 31.24
N THR A 193 19.45 -7.15 32.17
CA THR A 193 18.27 -6.27 32.27
C THR A 193 18.59 -4.88 32.83
N SER A 194 17.83 -3.86 32.41
CA SER A 194 17.29 -2.90 33.40
C SER A 194 16.00 -2.24 32.90
N VAL A 195 15.01 -2.18 33.78
CA VAL A 195 13.75 -1.44 33.60
C VAL A 195 13.64 -0.37 34.68
N GLU A 196 14.07 0.84 34.35
CA GLU A 196 13.79 2.07 35.09
C GLU A 196 13.03 3.00 34.13
N GLY A 197 11.98 3.73 34.52
CA GLY A 197 11.39 3.93 35.83
C GLY A 197 10.50 5.17 35.75
N ILE A 198 9.27 5.02 35.24
CA ILE A 198 8.38 6.15 34.94
C ILE A 198 7.99 6.84 36.26
N THR A 199 8.67 7.95 36.56
CA THR A 199 8.40 8.76 37.75
C THR A 199 7.52 9.96 37.38
N PHE A 200 6.23 9.86 37.68
CA PHE A 200 5.37 11.04 37.77
C PHE A 200 5.69 11.79 39.08
N GLN A 201 6.12 13.05 38.99
CA GLN A 201 6.15 13.95 40.15
C GLN A 201 4.96 14.90 40.11
N THR A 202 3.99 14.61 40.98
CA THR A 202 2.98 15.58 41.42
C THR A 202 3.57 16.37 42.58
N ALA A 203 3.61 17.70 42.50
CA ALA A 203 3.91 18.57 43.63
C ALA A 203 2.85 19.68 43.72
N LYS A 204 2.25 19.82 44.91
CA LYS A 204 1.23 20.82 45.25
C LYS A 204 1.61 21.41 46.61
N GLY A 205 1.55 22.74 46.74
CA GLY A 205 1.99 23.49 47.92
C GLY A 205 3.48 23.88 47.84
N GLU A 206 3.94 24.99 48.43
CA GLU A 206 3.26 25.87 49.39
C GLU A 206 3.79 27.33 49.34
N SER A 207 2.98 28.23 49.89
CA SER A 207 3.14 29.66 50.19
C SER A 207 4.55 30.20 50.52
N GLU A 208 4.90 31.35 49.94
CA GLU A 208 5.29 32.61 50.61
C GLU A 208 5.31 33.75 49.55
N GLY A 209 4.98 35.02 49.80
CA GLY A 209 4.75 35.68 51.09
C GLY A 209 5.78 36.78 51.34
N THR A 210 5.82 37.85 50.54
CA THR A 210 6.61 39.05 50.88
C THR A 210 5.98 40.33 50.33
N GLU A 211 6.08 41.39 51.12
CA GLU A 211 5.27 42.61 51.04
C GLU A 211 5.89 43.70 50.15
N GLU A 212 5.01 44.56 49.66
CA GLU A 212 5.14 46.03 49.55
C GLU A 212 6.55 46.67 49.58
N HIS A 213 6.92 47.35 48.49
CA HIS A 213 7.54 48.67 48.64
C HIS A 213 7.04 49.66 47.57
N VAL A 214 6.65 50.84 48.05
CA VAL A 214 6.25 52.01 47.28
C VAL A 214 7.48 52.72 46.72
N GLU A 215 7.40 53.30 45.52
CA GLU A 215 8.00 54.62 45.27
C GLU A 215 7.26 55.30 44.09
N THR A 216 6.99 56.60 44.25
CA THR A 216 6.32 57.47 43.27
C THR A 216 7.32 58.51 42.78
N GLN A 217 7.43 58.73 41.45
CA GLN A 217 7.85 59.96 40.74
C GLN A 217 8.20 59.61 39.28
N ASP A 218 8.06 60.47 38.27
CA ASP A 218 7.61 61.88 38.20
C ASP A 218 6.73 62.08 36.94
#